data_AF-A0A2X5SEQ1-F1
#
_entry.id   AF-A0A2X5SEQ1-F1
#
_cell.length_a   1.000
_cell.length_b   1.000
_cell.length_c   1.000
_cell.angle_alpha   90.00
_cell.angle_beta   90.00
_cell.angle_gamma   90.00
#
_symmetry.space_group_name_H-M   'P 1'
#
loop_
_entity.id
_entity.type
_entity.pdbx_description
1 polymer ?
#
loop_
_entity_poly.entity_id
_entity_poly.type
_entity_poly.pdbx_seq_one_letter_code
_entity_poly.pdbx_strand_id
1 'polypeptide(L)'
;MQAWQDGLKAISSASEFATGTVTLNFWDPLYWDGVNSAGEWAEKGYRIIVSSPDYLYLDMPYEVDPQEPGYYWATRFSDEQKIFTFSPDNLPMNAETSTDRDGKVFSATGQGRWPGAAGMSAQVWSEIVRTDEQMEYRLYPRLLAVAERAWHKADWELPYQPGKTFEKGKTRHVNQQQLQADWNRFATLLGRSVLPTLDTAGISYRIPVPGARIRNGVLEANTSLPGVRIEYSTDEGQHWMDYQEQQPPAVTGKILVRSRSSDGLRSGRVVSLQAD
;
A
#
# COMPACT_ATOMS: atom_id res chain seq x y z
N MET A 1 -19.64 10.78 18.82
CA MET A 1 -19.62 11.52 17.53
C MET A 1 -18.32 11.18 16.80
N GLN A 2 -18.31 11.16 15.46
CA GLN A 2 -17.10 11.03 14.66
C GLN A 2 -17.10 12.01 13.48
N ALA A 3 -15.95 12.59 13.17
CA ALA A 3 -15.80 13.58 12.09
C ALA A 3 -14.40 13.52 11.47
N TRP A 4 -14.25 14.10 10.28
CA TRP A 4 -12.94 14.53 9.77
C TRP A 4 -12.40 15.66 10.65
N GLN A 5 -11.12 15.59 10.99
CA GLN A 5 -10.50 16.43 12.02
C GLN A 5 -10.64 17.94 11.79
N ASP A 6 -10.63 18.38 10.53
CA ASP A 6 -10.67 19.78 10.13
C ASP A 6 -12.00 20.44 10.47
N GLY A 7 -13.10 19.67 10.54
CA GLY A 7 -14.39 20.14 11.02
C GLY A 7 -14.42 20.51 12.50
N LEU A 8 -13.47 20.01 13.30
CA LEU A 8 -13.41 20.24 14.75
C LEU A 8 -12.24 21.14 15.18
N LYS A 9 -11.46 21.69 14.24
CA LYS A 9 -10.19 22.39 14.52
C LYS A 9 -10.31 23.63 15.40
N ALA A 10 -11.50 24.25 15.43
CA ALA A 10 -11.77 25.43 16.24
C ALA A 10 -12.22 25.09 17.67
N ILE A 11 -12.42 23.81 17.99
CA ILE A 11 -12.87 23.35 19.31
C ILE A 11 -11.66 23.04 20.18
N SER A 12 -11.64 23.54 21.41
CA SER A 12 -10.45 23.48 22.27
C SER A 12 -10.15 22.06 22.74
N SER A 13 -11.19 21.28 23.06
CA SER A 13 -11.06 19.89 23.48
C SER A 13 -12.32 19.05 23.24
N ALA A 14 -12.17 17.73 23.27
CA ALA A 14 -13.29 16.80 23.16
C ALA A 14 -14.33 16.95 24.28
N SER A 15 -13.99 17.60 25.40
CA SER A 15 -14.89 17.83 26.54
C SER A 15 -16.00 18.85 26.26
N GLU A 16 -15.87 19.66 25.20
CA GLU A 16 -16.90 20.61 24.79
C GLU A 16 -18.12 19.95 24.13
N PHE A 17 -18.01 18.66 23.75
CA PHE A 17 -19.12 17.92 23.15
C PHE A 17 -19.97 17.23 24.21
N ALA A 18 -21.28 17.17 23.96
CA ALA A 18 -22.22 16.45 24.83
C ALA A 18 -22.01 14.92 24.84
N THR A 19 -21.31 14.36 23.85
CA THR A 19 -21.04 12.92 23.76
C THR A 19 -19.82 12.54 24.60
N GLY A 20 -19.91 11.47 25.40
CA GLY A 20 -18.80 11.01 26.25
C GLY A 20 -17.54 10.54 25.50
N THR A 21 -17.59 10.36 24.19
CA THR A 21 -16.41 10.12 23.35
C THR A 21 -16.58 10.79 21.99
N VAL A 22 -15.54 11.50 21.57
CA VAL A 22 -15.45 12.12 20.25
C VAL A 22 -14.27 11.49 19.50
N THR A 23 -14.56 10.95 18.33
CA THR A 23 -13.59 10.24 17.49
C THR A 23 -13.25 11.07 16.26
N LEU A 24 -12.00 11.02 15.81
CA LEU A 24 -11.54 11.70 14.60
C LEU A 24 -11.07 10.69 13.58
N ASN A 25 -11.48 10.87 12.33
CA ASN A 25 -10.71 10.36 11.21
C ASN A 25 -9.53 11.30 11.00
N PHE A 26 -8.35 10.84 11.39
CA PHE A 26 -7.12 11.61 11.29
C PHE A 26 -6.51 11.49 9.90
N TRP A 27 -6.44 12.57 9.14
CA TRP A 27 -6.17 12.52 7.69
C TRP A 27 -5.05 13.44 7.20
N ASP A 28 -4.16 13.92 8.09
CA ASP A 28 -2.97 14.61 7.62
C ASP A 28 -1.94 13.61 7.05
N PRO A 29 -1.25 13.94 5.94
CA PRO A 29 -0.08 13.19 5.48
C PRO A 29 1.08 13.30 6.49
N LEU A 30 1.83 12.21 6.67
CA LEU A 30 2.89 12.16 7.68
C LEU A 30 4.04 13.13 7.38
N TYR A 31 4.39 13.29 6.10
CA TYR A 31 5.47 14.15 5.65
C TYR A 31 5.12 15.66 5.70
N TRP A 32 3.86 16.02 6.02
CA TRP A 32 3.39 17.38 6.26
C TRP A 32 2.98 17.57 7.73
N ASP A 33 3.84 17.12 8.64
CA ASP A 33 3.66 17.25 10.10
C ASP A 33 2.49 16.46 10.71
N GLY A 34 1.88 15.53 9.95
CA GLY A 34 0.83 14.65 10.45
C GLY A 34 1.26 13.78 11.64
N VAL A 35 2.57 13.54 11.78
CA VAL A 35 3.14 12.82 12.92
C VAL A 35 2.88 13.53 14.25
N ASN A 36 3.06 14.85 14.30
CA ASN A 36 2.89 15.62 15.55
C ASN A 36 1.42 16.06 15.73
N SER A 37 0.75 16.46 14.66
CA SER A 37 -0.66 16.90 14.75
C SER A 37 -1.58 15.80 15.29
N ALA A 38 -1.31 14.53 15.00
CA ALA A 38 -2.02 13.40 15.61
C ALA A 38 -1.93 13.38 17.15
N GLY A 39 -0.73 13.63 17.69
CA GLY A 39 -0.50 13.73 19.14
C GLY A 39 -1.26 14.90 19.76
N GLU A 40 -1.26 16.06 19.12
CA GLU A 40 -2.01 17.23 19.58
C GLU A 40 -3.52 16.99 19.66
N TRP A 41 -4.09 16.25 18.69
CA TRP A 41 -5.48 15.83 18.74
C TRP A 41 -5.75 14.86 19.89
N ALA A 42 -4.85 13.92 20.12
CA ALA A 42 -4.99 12.98 21.22
C ALA A 42 -4.89 13.67 22.59
N GLU A 43 -4.01 14.66 22.75
CA GLU A 43 -3.87 15.48 23.97
C GLU A 43 -5.12 16.32 24.26
N LYS A 44 -5.86 16.73 23.23
CA LYS A 44 -7.17 17.38 23.36
C LYS A 44 -8.31 16.41 23.74
N GLY A 45 -8.01 15.14 23.98
CA GLY A 45 -8.96 14.13 24.44
C GLY A 45 -9.76 13.45 23.33
N TYR A 46 -9.39 13.65 22.06
CA TYR A 46 -10.05 12.98 20.95
C TYR A 46 -9.52 11.54 20.78
N ARG A 47 -10.43 10.64 20.41
CA ARG A 47 -10.10 9.26 20.03
C ARG A 47 -9.67 9.24 18.57
N ILE A 48 -8.48 8.74 18.27
CA ILE A 48 -7.89 8.86 16.92
C ILE A 48 -8.09 7.59 16.10
N ILE A 49 -8.74 7.71 14.94
CA ILE A 49 -8.77 6.69 13.87
C ILE A 49 -7.82 7.16 12.78
N VAL A 50 -6.66 6.50 12.67
CA VAL A 50 -5.64 6.85 11.69
C VAL A 50 -6.16 6.57 10.28
N SER A 51 -6.21 7.62 9.47
CA SER A 51 -6.78 7.64 8.11
C SER A 51 -5.84 8.39 7.16
N SER A 52 -4.52 8.29 7.38
CA SER A 52 -3.52 9.09 6.67
C SER A 52 -3.52 8.78 5.17
N PRO A 53 -3.74 9.79 4.31
CA PRO A 53 -4.00 9.60 2.87
C PRO A 53 -2.76 9.17 2.09
N ASP A 54 -1.57 9.38 2.63
CA ASP A 54 -0.31 8.92 2.06
C ASP A 54 -0.10 7.41 2.20
N TYR A 55 -1.01 6.69 2.87
CA TYR A 55 -1.05 5.23 2.98
C TYR A 55 -2.43 4.64 2.69
N LEU A 56 -3.48 5.18 3.31
CA LEU A 56 -4.77 4.50 3.49
C LEU A 56 -5.87 4.95 2.52
N TYR A 57 -5.57 5.87 1.60
CA TYR A 57 -6.51 6.26 0.54
C TYR A 57 -6.35 5.33 -0.66
N LEU A 58 -7.28 4.38 -0.77
CA LEU A 58 -7.35 3.36 -1.81
C LEU A 58 -7.96 3.90 -3.11
N ASP A 59 -8.23 5.18 -3.21
CA ASP A 59 -8.46 5.90 -4.47
C ASP A 59 -7.15 6.36 -5.12
N MET A 60 -6.00 6.23 -4.44
CA MET A 60 -4.68 6.51 -5.01
C MET A 60 -4.10 5.34 -5.81
N PRO A 61 -3.22 5.58 -6.79
CA PRO A 61 -2.65 4.53 -7.64
C PRO A 61 -1.94 3.42 -6.85
N TYR A 62 -1.88 2.21 -7.41
CA TYR A 62 -1.03 1.14 -6.87
C TYR A 62 0.45 1.36 -7.21
N GLU A 63 0.75 1.95 -8.35
CA GLU A 63 2.13 2.19 -8.81
C GLU A 63 2.20 3.52 -9.57
N VAL A 64 3.42 4.02 -9.76
CA VAL A 64 3.66 5.24 -10.53
C VAL A 64 3.75 4.90 -12.02
N ASP A 65 2.60 4.70 -12.65
CA ASP A 65 2.44 4.53 -14.10
C ASP A 65 1.29 5.44 -14.59
N PRO A 66 1.45 6.21 -15.67
CA PRO A 66 0.39 7.07 -16.20
C PRO A 66 -0.91 6.34 -16.58
N GLN A 67 -0.85 5.03 -16.78
CA GLN A 67 -1.99 4.17 -17.07
C GLN A 67 -2.66 3.61 -15.81
N GLU A 68 -2.11 3.81 -14.62
CA GLU A 68 -2.81 3.47 -13.37
C GLU A 68 -3.85 4.53 -13.02
N PRO A 69 -5.09 4.14 -12.67
CA PRO A 69 -6.10 5.08 -12.30
C PRO A 69 -5.96 5.48 -10.82
N GLY A 70 -6.14 6.75 -10.52
CA GLY A 70 -6.20 7.24 -9.14
C GLY A 70 -5.96 8.74 -9.05
N TYR A 71 -6.48 9.37 -7.99
CA TYR A 71 -5.99 10.69 -7.58
C TYR A 71 -4.71 10.51 -6.77
N TYR A 72 -3.86 11.54 -6.70
CA TYR A 72 -2.49 11.37 -6.18
C TYR A 72 -1.99 12.60 -5.42
N TRP A 73 -2.91 13.32 -4.76
CA TRP A 73 -2.58 14.60 -4.14
C TRP A 73 -1.64 14.44 -2.91
N ALA A 74 -1.81 13.35 -2.13
CA ALA A 74 -1.03 13.06 -0.92
C ALA A 74 0.10 12.05 -1.15
N THR A 75 -0.03 11.15 -2.12
CA THR A 75 1.08 10.27 -2.49
C THR A 75 0.94 9.81 -3.93
N ARG A 76 2.06 9.42 -4.55
CA ARG A 76 2.07 8.98 -5.94
C ARG A 76 1.58 7.55 -6.12
N PHE A 77 1.70 6.73 -5.08
CA PHE A 77 1.18 5.37 -5.05
C PHE A 77 1.03 4.84 -3.61
N SER A 78 0.18 3.83 -3.45
CA SER A 78 0.07 3.01 -2.25
C SER A 78 -0.30 1.57 -2.63
N ASP A 79 0.70 0.74 -2.86
CA ASP A 79 0.53 -0.69 -3.15
C ASP A 79 0.28 -1.50 -1.86
N GLU A 80 0.09 -2.80 -2.03
CA GLU A 80 -0.06 -3.76 -0.95
C GLU A 80 1.12 -3.69 0.04
N GLN A 81 2.35 -3.56 -0.47
CA GLN A 81 3.55 -3.53 0.36
C GLN A 81 3.60 -2.28 1.22
N LYS A 82 3.37 -1.10 0.64
CA LYS A 82 3.42 0.17 1.37
C LYS A 82 2.36 0.25 2.46
N ILE A 83 1.16 -0.29 2.22
CA ILE A 83 0.12 -0.39 3.26
C ILE A 83 0.54 -1.38 4.34
N PHE A 84 1.07 -2.55 3.96
CA PHE A 84 1.50 -3.57 4.92
C PHE A 84 2.61 -3.06 5.85
N THR A 85 3.52 -2.23 5.33
CA THR A 85 4.66 -1.66 6.09
C THR A 85 4.30 -0.41 6.90
N PHE A 86 3.04 0.05 6.83
CA PHE A 86 2.56 1.17 7.62
C PHE A 86 2.46 0.78 9.09
N SER A 87 3.05 1.59 9.99
CA SER A 87 2.84 1.46 11.43
C SER A 87 1.89 2.55 11.93
N PRO A 88 0.60 2.23 12.15
CA PRO A 88 -0.42 3.22 12.53
C PRO A 88 -0.26 3.74 13.96
N ASP A 89 0.38 2.97 14.85
CA ASP A 89 0.51 3.30 16.27
C ASP A 89 1.88 3.91 16.64
N ASN A 90 2.78 4.04 15.65
CA ASN A 90 4.03 4.77 15.76
C ASN A 90 4.31 5.54 14.47
N LEU A 91 3.53 6.61 14.25
CA LEU A 91 3.57 7.40 13.02
C LEU A 91 4.98 7.87 12.58
N PRO A 92 5.89 8.35 13.46
CA PRO A 92 7.23 8.76 13.05
C PRO A 92 8.04 7.65 12.38
N MET A 93 7.84 6.39 12.81
CA MET A 93 8.60 5.23 12.32
C MET A 93 8.51 5.06 10.80
N ASN A 94 7.40 5.48 10.21
CA ASN A 94 7.16 5.38 8.77
C ASN A 94 8.16 6.17 7.93
N ALA A 95 8.87 7.15 8.50
CA ALA A 95 9.95 7.89 7.84
C ALA A 95 11.18 7.03 7.50
N GLU A 96 11.37 5.87 8.16
CA GLU A 96 12.42 4.89 7.79
C GLU A 96 11.96 3.91 6.70
N THR A 97 10.66 3.67 6.55
CA THR A 97 10.09 2.62 5.68
C THR A 97 9.49 3.17 4.39
N SER A 98 9.32 4.49 4.26
CA SER A 98 8.63 5.12 3.13
C SER A 98 9.36 6.35 2.58
N THR A 99 8.71 7.05 1.65
CA THR A 99 9.12 8.34 1.08
C THR A 99 7.89 9.24 0.97
N ASP A 100 8.09 10.54 0.79
CA ASP A 100 7.01 11.49 0.53
C ASP A 100 6.38 11.31 -0.87
N ARG A 101 5.42 12.18 -1.20
CA ARG A 101 4.70 12.16 -2.49
C ARG A 101 5.57 12.38 -3.74
N ASP A 102 6.79 12.92 -3.59
CA ASP A 102 7.75 13.16 -4.66
C ASP A 102 8.85 12.09 -4.66
N GLY A 103 8.73 11.05 -3.83
CA GLY A 103 9.73 9.99 -3.69
C GLY A 103 10.96 10.42 -2.88
N LYS A 104 10.88 11.55 -2.15
CA LYS A 104 11.99 12.05 -1.32
C LYS A 104 11.93 11.44 0.07
N VAL A 105 13.11 11.24 0.65
CA VAL A 105 13.24 10.91 2.07
C VAL A 105 12.76 12.09 2.90
N PHE A 106 12.00 11.81 3.96
CA PHE A 106 11.65 12.78 4.99
C PHE A 106 12.14 12.29 6.35
N SER A 107 12.24 13.21 7.30
CA SER A 107 12.61 12.94 8.69
C SER A 107 11.37 13.17 9.55
N ALA A 108 11.13 12.31 10.53
CA ALA A 108 10.03 12.47 11.46
C ALA A 108 10.47 12.20 12.90
N THR A 109 10.07 13.09 13.80
CA THR A 109 10.28 12.95 15.24
C THR A 109 8.94 13.13 15.91
N GLY A 110 8.49 12.13 16.68
CA GLY A 110 7.29 12.25 17.49
C GLY A 110 7.54 13.12 18.70
N GLN A 111 6.80 14.22 18.83
CA GLN A 111 6.84 15.09 20.01
C GLN A 111 5.66 14.81 20.94
N GLY A 112 5.82 15.12 22.22
CA GLY A 112 4.71 15.02 23.18
C GLY A 112 4.24 13.60 23.46
N ARG A 113 3.06 13.49 24.07
CA ARG A 113 2.50 12.21 24.52
C ARG A 113 1.60 11.62 23.44
N TRP A 114 1.91 10.40 23.01
CA TRP A 114 1.01 9.58 22.20
C TRP A 114 0.37 8.49 23.06
N PRO A 115 -0.95 8.56 23.34
CA PRO A 115 -1.64 7.54 24.11
C PRO A 115 -1.98 6.27 23.29
N GLY A 116 -1.77 6.30 21.98
CA GLY A 116 -2.11 5.21 21.06
C GLY A 116 -3.23 5.58 20.09
N ALA A 117 -3.20 4.99 18.90
CA ALA A 117 -4.32 5.00 17.97
C ALA A 117 -5.46 4.15 18.53
N ALA A 118 -6.70 4.58 18.32
CA ALA A 118 -7.88 3.78 18.62
C ALA A 118 -8.24 2.78 17.53
N GLY A 119 -7.66 2.95 16.34
CA GLY A 119 -7.85 2.12 15.17
C GLY A 119 -7.27 2.80 13.93
N MET A 120 -7.40 2.13 12.80
CA MET A 120 -7.09 2.66 11.47
C MET A 120 -8.27 2.41 10.52
N SER A 121 -8.42 3.26 9.52
CA SER A 121 -9.46 3.14 8.50
C SER A 121 -8.86 3.44 7.14
N ALA A 122 -9.14 2.59 6.16
CA ALA A 122 -8.87 2.88 4.76
C ALA A 122 -10.08 3.51 4.09
N GLN A 123 -9.84 4.31 3.06
CA GLN A 123 -10.83 5.10 2.35
C GLN A 123 -10.82 4.72 0.87
N VAL A 124 -11.97 4.82 0.20
CA VAL A 124 -12.04 4.84 -1.25
C VAL A 124 -12.96 5.98 -1.65
N TRP A 125 -12.37 7.08 -2.09
CA TRP A 125 -13.12 8.19 -2.68
C TRP A 125 -13.45 7.87 -4.14
N SER A 126 -14.62 8.32 -4.60
CA SER A 126 -15.24 7.80 -5.81
C SER A 126 -15.28 8.77 -6.99
N GLU A 127 -14.49 9.85 -6.99
CA GLU A 127 -14.50 10.89 -8.03
C GLU A 127 -14.34 10.31 -9.44
N ILE A 128 -13.46 9.31 -9.58
CA ILE A 128 -13.18 8.61 -10.84
C ILE A 128 -13.53 7.12 -10.79
N VAL A 129 -14.30 6.69 -9.78
CA VAL A 129 -14.79 5.31 -9.63
C VAL A 129 -16.22 5.27 -10.15
N ARG A 130 -16.38 4.77 -11.37
CA ARG A 130 -17.66 4.83 -12.11
C ARG A 130 -18.41 3.51 -12.15
N THR A 131 -17.75 2.41 -11.81
CA THR A 131 -18.34 1.06 -11.78
C THR A 131 -17.86 0.29 -10.56
N ASP A 132 -18.59 -0.76 -10.21
CA ASP A 132 -18.26 -1.61 -9.06
C ASP A 132 -16.91 -2.31 -9.27
N GLU A 133 -16.59 -2.74 -10.50
CA GLU A 133 -15.30 -3.37 -10.81
C GLU A 133 -14.13 -2.38 -10.65
N GLN A 134 -14.35 -1.09 -10.92
CA GLN A 134 -13.35 -0.05 -10.67
C GLN A 134 -13.14 0.21 -9.17
N MET A 135 -14.17 0.01 -8.36
CA MET A 135 -14.07 0.04 -6.90
C MET A 135 -13.30 -1.19 -6.41
N GLU A 136 -13.65 -2.38 -6.89
CA GLU A 136 -12.97 -3.64 -6.55
C GLU A 136 -11.50 -3.64 -6.93
N TYR A 137 -11.13 -3.12 -8.11
CA TYR A 137 -9.75 -2.95 -8.54
C TYR A 137 -8.92 -2.14 -7.53
N ARG A 138 -9.52 -1.08 -7.00
CA ARG A 138 -8.90 -0.16 -6.04
C ARG A 138 -8.80 -0.75 -4.65
N LEU A 139 -9.81 -1.50 -4.22
CA LEU A 139 -9.83 -2.13 -2.91
C LEU A 139 -8.90 -3.34 -2.87
N TYR A 140 -8.98 -4.23 -3.85
CA TYR A 140 -8.35 -5.54 -3.78
C TYR A 140 -7.14 -5.66 -4.73
N PRO A 141 -6.04 -6.27 -4.25
CA PRO A 141 -5.93 -6.99 -2.98
C PRO A 141 -5.41 -6.16 -1.80
N ARG A 142 -5.05 -4.89 -1.97
CA ARG A 142 -4.40 -4.10 -0.90
C ARG A 142 -5.23 -3.86 0.36
N LEU A 143 -6.55 -3.97 0.28
CA LEU A 143 -7.45 -3.96 1.46
C LEU A 143 -7.12 -5.10 2.43
N LEU A 144 -6.53 -6.21 1.96
CA LEU A 144 -6.07 -7.29 2.83
C LEU A 144 -4.85 -6.87 3.65
N ALA A 145 -3.98 -6.02 3.12
CA ALA A 145 -2.87 -5.43 3.88
C ALA A 145 -3.40 -4.47 4.96
N VAL A 146 -4.47 -3.71 4.64
CA VAL A 146 -5.18 -2.90 5.64
C VAL A 146 -5.74 -3.79 6.76
N ALA A 147 -6.44 -4.88 6.41
CA ALA A 147 -7.05 -5.78 7.38
C ALA A 147 -6.00 -6.40 8.32
N GLU A 148 -4.90 -6.87 7.76
CA GLU A 148 -3.77 -7.43 8.49
C GLU A 148 -3.16 -6.41 9.45
N ARG A 149 -2.91 -5.16 9.01
CA ARG A 149 -2.31 -4.13 9.86
C ARG A 149 -3.26 -3.49 10.86
N ALA A 150 -4.57 -3.53 10.60
CA ALA A 150 -5.61 -3.14 11.55
C ALA A 150 -5.82 -4.17 12.66
N TRP A 151 -5.52 -5.44 12.40
CA TRP A 151 -5.73 -6.54 13.33
C TRP A 151 -4.47 -6.91 14.12
N HIS A 152 -3.33 -7.03 13.42
CA HIS A 152 -2.09 -7.54 13.97
C HIS A 152 -1.05 -6.43 14.07
N LYS A 153 -0.55 -6.21 15.29
CA LYS A 153 0.67 -5.43 15.54
C LYS A 153 1.88 -6.34 15.34
N ALA A 154 2.65 -6.09 14.31
CA ALA A 154 3.81 -6.92 13.97
C ALA A 154 5.00 -6.63 14.89
N ASP A 155 5.91 -7.61 15.04
CA ASP A 155 7.10 -7.48 15.89
C ASP A 155 8.07 -6.36 15.46
N TRP A 156 8.06 -6.02 14.16
CA TRP A 156 8.88 -4.92 13.62
C TRP A 156 8.27 -3.54 13.91
N GLU A 157 7.02 -3.46 14.39
CA GLU A 157 6.36 -2.22 14.83
C GLU A 157 6.82 -1.80 16.22
N LEU A 158 7.72 -0.82 16.24
CA LEU A 158 8.33 -0.33 17.46
C LEU A 158 7.29 0.43 18.31
N PRO A 159 7.35 0.33 19.66
CA PRO A 159 6.58 1.22 20.51
C PRO A 159 6.98 2.68 20.28
N TYR A 160 6.01 3.58 20.34
CA TYR A 160 6.24 5.02 20.28
C TYR A 160 7.17 5.50 21.40
N GLN A 161 8.10 6.40 21.07
CA GLN A 161 9.03 7.02 22.02
C GLN A 161 9.13 8.52 21.70
N PRO A 162 8.68 9.42 22.59
CA PRO A 162 8.83 10.86 22.41
C PRO A 162 10.29 11.25 22.16
N GLY A 163 10.53 12.16 21.22
CA GLY A 163 11.86 12.67 20.88
C GLY A 163 12.70 11.73 20.01
N LYS A 164 12.20 10.53 19.65
CA LYS A 164 12.90 9.62 18.75
C LYS A 164 12.68 10.02 17.29
N THR A 165 13.78 10.24 16.57
CA THR A 165 13.79 10.60 15.16
C THR A 165 13.99 9.38 14.26
N PHE A 166 13.28 9.36 13.14
CA PHE A 166 13.37 8.35 12.08
C PHE A 166 13.61 9.05 10.73
N GLU A 167 14.52 8.51 9.92
CA GLU A 167 14.86 9.04 8.60
C GLU A 167 15.50 7.93 7.75
N LYS A 168 14.83 7.56 6.64
CA LYS A 168 15.30 6.53 5.71
C LYS A 168 16.70 6.85 5.19
N GLY A 169 17.57 5.84 5.16
CA GLY A 169 18.95 6.03 4.71
C GLY A 169 19.89 6.59 5.79
N LYS A 170 19.38 7.23 6.86
CA LYS A 170 20.19 7.80 7.94
C LYS A 170 20.07 7.07 9.29
N THR A 171 18.86 6.86 9.79
CA THR A 171 18.63 6.07 11.02
C THR A 171 18.35 4.61 10.69
N ARG A 172 18.50 3.71 11.66
CA ARG A 172 18.35 2.24 11.48
C ARG A 172 17.66 1.64 12.69
N HIS A 173 16.53 2.23 13.09
CA HIS A 173 15.76 1.75 14.24
C HIS A 173 14.85 0.59 13.88
N VAL A 174 14.27 0.60 12.67
CA VAL A 174 13.37 -0.45 12.18
C VAL A 174 14.17 -1.66 11.73
N ASN A 175 13.77 -2.85 12.18
CA ASN A 175 14.34 -4.11 11.70
C ASN A 175 13.83 -4.42 10.28
N GLN A 176 14.51 -3.86 9.28
CA GLN A 176 14.16 -4.01 7.86
C GLN A 176 14.17 -5.47 7.39
N GLN A 177 15.03 -6.32 7.95
CA GLN A 177 15.08 -7.73 7.58
C GLN A 177 13.83 -8.48 8.05
N GLN A 178 13.39 -8.22 9.28
CA GLN A 178 12.16 -8.81 9.82
C GLN A 178 10.92 -8.31 9.08
N LEU A 179 10.84 -7.00 8.81
CA LEU A 179 9.78 -6.41 8.00
C LEU A 179 9.71 -7.05 6.60
N GLN A 180 10.84 -7.17 5.92
CA GLN A 180 10.91 -7.77 4.58
C GLN A 180 10.52 -9.25 4.60
N ALA A 181 10.97 -10.01 5.61
CA ALA A 181 10.60 -11.42 5.75
C ALA A 181 9.08 -11.59 5.98
N ASP A 182 8.48 -10.68 6.75
CA ASP A 182 7.04 -10.69 7.02
C ASP A 182 6.22 -10.34 5.78
N TRP A 183 6.60 -9.26 5.09
CA TRP A 183 6.01 -8.91 3.80
C TRP A 183 6.11 -10.05 2.79
N ASN A 184 7.28 -10.71 2.66
CA ASN A 184 7.45 -11.82 1.72
C ASN A 184 6.49 -12.98 2.00
N ARG A 185 6.25 -13.31 3.27
CA ARG A 185 5.26 -14.32 3.66
C ARG A 185 3.86 -13.89 3.28
N PHE A 186 3.49 -12.65 3.63
CA PHE A 186 2.17 -12.10 3.34
C PHE A 186 1.88 -12.03 1.83
N ALA A 187 2.80 -11.48 1.04
CA ALA A 187 2.69 -11.39 -0.42
C ALA A 187 2.58 -12.77 -1.09
N THR A 188 3.33 -13.76 -0.58
CA THR A 188 3.24 -15.15 -1.06
C THR A 188 1.88 -15.78 -0.73
N LEU A 189 1.36 -15.53 0.47
CA LEU A 189 0.02 -16.00 0.87
C LEU A 189 -1.05 -15.36 -0.02
N LEU A 190 -0.96 -14.06 -0.26
CA LEU A 190 -1.86 -13.35 -1.18
C LEU A 190 -1.85 -14.00 -2.56
N GLY A 191 -0.67 -14.06 -3.20
CA GLY A 191 -0.54 -14.55 -4.58
C GLY A 191 -0.94 -16.02 -4.76
N ARG A 192 -0.58 -16.90 -3.81
CA ARG A 192 -0.80 -18.34 -3.94
C ARG A 192 -2.17 -18.82 -3.46
N SER A 193 -2.77 -18.16 -2.47
CA SER A 193 -3.94 -18.70 -1.76
C SER A 193 -5.13 -17.75 -1.73
N VAL A 194 -4.90 -16.46 -1.51
CA VAL A 194 -6.02 -15.51 -1.35
C VAL A 194 -6.59 -15.06 -2.67
N LEU A 195 -5.75 -14.72 -3.66
CA LEU A 195 -6.23 -14.31 -4.98
C LEU A 195 -7.12 -15.36 -5.67
N PRO A 196 -6.83 -16.68 -5.63
CA PRO A 196 -7.76 -17.70 -6.11
C PRO A 196 -9.13 -17.73 -5.42
N THR A 197 -9.16 -17.35 -4.13
CA THR A 197 -10.43 -17.23 -3.40
C THR A 197 -11.21 -16.01 -3.88
N LEU A 198 -10.54 -14.90 -4.18
CA LEU A 198 -11.18 -13.71 -4.76
C LEU A 198 -11.70 -13.97 -6.18
N ASP A 199 -10.98 -14.76 -6.99
CA ASP A 199 -11.46 -15.22 -8.30
C ASP A 199 -12.76 -16.03 -8.16
N THR A 200 -12.79 -16.99 -7.23
CA THR A 200 -13.98 -17.81 -6.95
C THR A 200 -15.17 -16.96 -6.46
N ALA A 201 -14.89 -15.87 -5.74
CA ALA A 201 -15.90 -14.92 -5.27
C ALA A 201 -16.36 -13.92 -6.33
N GLY A 202 -15.76 -13.92 -7.53
CA GLY A 202 -16.10 -13.00 -8.61
C GLY A 202 -15.60 -11.57 -8.40
N ILE A 203 -14.61 -11.35 -7.54
CA ILE A 203 -14.10 -10.01 -7.21
C ILE A 203 -13.09 -9.54 -8.26
N SER A 204 -13.32 -8.38 -8.84
CA SER A 204 -12.49 -7.76 -9.88
C SER A 204 -11.23 -7.08 -9.33
N TYR A 205 -10.43 -7.79 -8.54
CA TYR A 205 -9.20 -7.27 -7.96
C TYR A 205 -8.15 -6.89 -9.02
N ARG A 206 -7.23 -5.97 -8.67
CA ARG A 206 -6.07 -5.61 -9.51
C ARG A 206 -5.09 -6.77 -9.66
N ILE A 207 -4.84 -7.19 -10.89
CA ILE A 207 -3.76 -8.14 -11.21
C ILE A 207 -2.47 -7.32 -11.44
N PRO A 208 -1.39 -7.53 -10.65
CA PRO A 208 -0.18 -6.73 -10.75
C PRO A 208 0.50 -6.92 -12.10
N VAL A 209 1.14 -5.87 -12.63
CA VAL A 209 1.96 -5.96 -13.83
C VAL A 209 3.28 -6.69 -13.49
N PRO A 210 3.75 -7.63 -14.31
CA PRO A 210 5.04 -8.27 -14.06
C PRO A 210 6.21 -7.28 -14.15
N GLY A 211 7.18 -7.43 -13.26
CA GLY A 211 8.53 -6.92 -13.51
C GLY A 211 9.25 -7.87 -14.44
N ALA A 212 9.90 -7.37 -15.48
CA ALA A 212 10.61 -8.22 -16.43
C ALA A 212 11.86 -7.55 -16.99
N ARG A 213 12.86 -8.37 -17.32
CA ARG A 213 14.09 -7.94 -18.01
C ARG A 213 14.59 -9.06 -18.91
N ILE A 214 15.41 -8.69 -19.89
CA ILE A 214 16.10 -9.67 -20.75
C ILE A 214 17.59 -9.60 -20.42
N ARG A 215 18.19 -10.75 -20.12
CA ARG A 215 19.61 -10.88 -19.81
C ARG A 215 20.21 -11.99 -20.65
N ASN A 216 21.18 -11.66 -21.49
CA ASN A 216 21.85 -12.62 -22.38
C ASN A 216 20.85 -13.43 -23.24
N GLY A 217 19.83 -12.77 -23.80
CA GLY A 217 18.78 -13.41 -24.61
C GLY A 217 17.78 -14.26 -23.82
N VAL A 218 17.78 -14.19 -22.49
CA VAL A 218 16.86 -14.93 -21.61
C VAL A 218 15.91 -13.97 -20.89
N LEU A 219 14.61 -14.25 -20.92
CA LEU A 219 13.60 -13.50 -20.18
C LEU A 219 13.64 -13.89 -18.70
N GLU A 220 13.84 -12.91 -17.84
CA GLU A 220 13.64 -13.03 -16.40
C GLU A 220 12.42 -12.19 -16.01
N ALA A 221 11.51 -12.77 -15.22
CA ALA A 221 10.30 -12.08 -14.78
C ALA A 221 9.97 -12.38 -13.31
N ASN A 222 9.35 -11.42 -12.65
CA ASN A 222 8.82 -11.54 -11.30
C ASN A 222 7.50 -10.77 -11.16
N THR A 223 6.90 -10.85 -9.97
CA THR A 223 5.65 -10.16 -9.64
C THR A 223 5.70 -9.69 -8.19
N SER A 224 4.97 -8.63 -7.86
CA SER A 224 4.85 -8.12 -6.49
C SER A 224 4.14 -9.10 -5.54
N LEU A 225 3.36 -10.05 -6.10
CA LEU A 225 2.62 -11.07 -5.36
C LEU A 225 3.05 -12.47 -5.82
N PRO A 226 4.12 -13.05 -5.22
CA PRO A 226 4.63 -14.36 -5.62
C PRO A 226 3.53 -15.44 -5.64
N GLY A 227 3.42 -16.15 -6.77
CA GLY A 227 2.34 -17.10 -7.02
C GLY A 227 1.36 -16.65 -8.10
N VAL A 228 1.28 -15.34 -8.40
CA VAL A 228 0.55 -14.85 -9.57
C VAL A 228 1.23 -15.37 -10.84
N ARG A 229 0.42 -15.95 -11.74
CA ARG A 229 0.88 -16.50 -13.02
C ARG A 229 1.38 -15.37 -13.92
N ILE A 230 2.52 -15.58 -14.56
CA ILE A 230 3.10 -14.67 -15.54
C ILE A 230 3.02 -15.37 -16.90
N GLU A 231 2.54 -14.65 -17.91
CA GLU A 231 2.53 -15.08 -19.30
C GLU A 231 3.41 -14.14 -20.13
N TYR A 232 4.00 -14.66 -21.20
CA TYR A 232 4.74 -13.88 -22.19
C TYR A 232 4.31 -14.24 -23.61
N SER A 233 4.55 -13.32 -24.55
CA SER A 233 4.29 -13.50 -25.98
C SER A 233 5.49 -12.99 -26.79
N THR A 234 5.84 -13.74 -27.83
CA THR A 234 6.91 -13.47 -28.80
C THR A 234 6.35 -13.12 -30.18
N ASP A 235 5.02 -12.98 -30.31
CA ASP A 235 4.31 -12.86 -31.58
C ASP A 235 3.22 -11.78 -31.51
N GLU A 236 3.55 -10.64 -30.90
CA GLU A 236 2.68 -9.47 -30.77
C GLU A 236 1.33 -9.76 -30.05
N GLY A 237 1.32 -10.73 -29.14
CA GLY A 237 0.18 -11.05 -28.30
C GLY A 237 -0.81 -12.03 -28.92
N GLN A 238 -0.47 -12.65 -30.06
CA GLN A 238 -1.31 -13.67 -30.69
C GLN A 238 -1.35 -14.96 -29.86
N HIS A 239 -0.20 -15.40 -29.35
CA HIS A 239 -0.10 -16.55 -28.45
C HIS A 239 0.61 -16.16 -27.15
N TRP A 240 0.11 -16.70 -26.04
CA TRP A 240 0.63 -16.47 -24.69
C TRP A 240 1.12 -17.79 -24.10
N MET A 241 2.35 -17.78 -23.59
CA MET A 241 3.02 -18.91 -22.97
C MET A 241 3.28 -18.63 -21.50
N ASP A 242 3.26 -19.66 -20.66
CA ASP A 242 3.58 -19.53 -19.25
C ASP A 242 5.06 -19.30 -19.04
N TYR A 243 5.38 -18.27 -18.26
CA TYR A 243 6.72 -18.08 -17.74
C TYR A 243 6.99 -19.08 -16.61
N GLN A 244 8.09 -19.83 -16.74
CA GLN A 244 8.57 -20.75 -15.70
C GLN A 244 9.96 -20.30 -15.23
N GLU A 245 10.05 -19.91 -13.96
CA GLU A 245 11.32 -19.44 -13.37
C GLU A 245 12.42 -20.51 -13.42
N GLN A 246 12.07 -21.80 -13.31
CA GLN A 246 13.03 -22.90 -13.36
C GLN A 246 13.56 -23.17 -14.78
N GLN A 247 12.87 -22.66 -15.81
CA GLN A 247 13.21 -22.82 -17.23
C GLN A 247 12.92 -21.51 -17.98
N PRO A 248 13.65 -20.42 -17.67
CA PRO A 248 13.36 -19.12 -18.26
C PRO A 248 13.57 -19.17 -19.78
N PRO A 249 12.65 -18.61 -20.58
CA PRO A 249 12.67 -18.80 -22.02
C PRO A 249 13.74 -17.93 -22.69
N ALA A 250 14.41 -18.51 -23.68
CA ALA A 250 15.21 -17.75 -24.63
C ALA A 250 14.28 -16.93 -25.55
N VAL A 251 14.60 -15.66 -25.76
CA VAL A 251 13.75 -14.70 -26.44
C VAL A 251 14.57 -13.78 -27.34
N THR A 252 13.97 -13.35 -28.45
CA THR A 252 14.53 -12.38 -29.40
C THR A 252 13.44 -11.41 -29.87
N GLY A 253 13.84 -10.21 -30.29
CA GLY A 253 12.89 -9.18 -30.75
C GLY A 253 11.97 -8.65 -29.65
N LYS A 254 10.75 -8.26 -30.04
CA LYS A 254 9.77 -7.63 -29.13
C LYS A 254 9.05 -8.69 -28.31
N ILE A 255 9.09 -8.53 -26.99
CA ILE A 255 8.47 -9.45 -26.03
C ILE A 255 7.37 -8.72 -25.26
N LEU A 256 6.20 -9.32 -25.18
CA LEU A 256 5.11 -8.84 -24.33
C LEU A 256 5.03 -9.70 -23.08
N VAL A 257 4.76 -9.10 -21.93
CA VAL A 257 4.51 -9.81 -20.67
C VAL A 257 3.26 -9.29 -19.98
N ARG A 258 2.53 -10.18 -19.31
CA ARG A 258 1.38 -9.85 -18.46
C ARG A 258 1.23 -10.86 -17.34
N SER A 259 0.49 -10.50 -16.31
CA SER A 259 0.03 -11.47 -15.31
C SER A 259 -1.38 -11.96 -15.64
N ARG A 260 -1.71 -13.15 -15.13
CA ARG A 260 -3.00 -13.82 -15.32
C ARG A 260 -3.62 -14.17 -13.96
N SER A 261 -4.93 -14.05 -13.82
CA SER A 261 -5.67 -14.58 -12.67
C SER A 261 -5.53 -16.10 -12.59
N SER A 262 -5.79 -16.66 -11.40
CA SER A 262 -5.56 -18.08 -11.13
C SER A 262 -6.53 -18.99 -11.89
N ASP A 263 -7.75 -18.52 -12.12
CA ASP A 263 -8.79 -19.17 -12.93
C ASP A 263 -8.53 -19.04 -14.46
N GLY A 264 -7.55 -18.21 -14.85
CA GLY A 264 -7.25 -17.94 -16.24
C GLY A 264 -8.30 -17.07 -16.95
N LEU A 265 -9.25 -16.43 -16.28
CA LEU A 265 -10.29 -15.64 -16.96
C LEU A 265 -9.92 -14.17 -17.17
N ARG A 266 -9.03 -13.62 -16.34
CA ARG A 266 -8.63 -12.21 -16.36
C ARG A 266 -7.13 -12.07 -16.53
N SER A 267 -6.70 -10.98 -17.14
CA SER A 267 -5.28 -10.62 -17.25
C SER A 267 -5.04 -9.21 -16.77
N GLY A 268 -3.84 -8.97 -16.23
CA GLY A 268 -3.35 -7.62 -15.97
C GLY A 268 -2.97 -6.89 -17.26
N ARG A 269 -2.52 -5.64 -17.09
CA ARG A 269 -1.99 -4.83 -18.20
C ARG A 269 -0.79 -5.52 -18.85
N VAL A 270 -0.71 -5.45 -20.17
CA VAL A 270 0.42 -5.92 -20.96
C VAL A 270 1.52 -4.85 -20.99
N VAL A 271 2.77 -5.25 -20.79
CA VAL A 271 3.94 -4.38 -21.00
C VAL A 271 4.89 -5.02 -22.01
N SER A 272 5.66 -4.18 -22.72
CA SER A 272 6.56 -4.61 -23.78
C SER A 272 8.03 -4.39 -23.41
N LEU A 273 8.86 -5.35 -23.80
CA LEU A 273 10.31 -5.33 -23.72
C LEU A 273 10.89 -5.48 -25.13
N GLN A 274 12.10 -5.00 -25.33
CA GLN A 274 12.87 -5.24 -26.54
C GLN A 274 14.10 -6.07 -26.19
N ALA A 275 14.21 -7.24 -26.82
CA ALA A 275 15.45 -8.02 -26.84
C ALA A 275 16.35 -7.50 -27.95
N ASP A 276 17.66 -7.56 -27.70
CA ASP A 276 18.70 -7.34 -28.71
C ASP A 276 18.67 -8.41 -29.82
#